data_AF-A0A9N9KDB3-F1
#
_entry.id   AF-A0A9N9KDB3-F1
#
_cell.length_a   1.000
_cell.length_b   1.000
_cell.length_c   1.000
_cell.angle_alpha   90.00
_cell.angle_beta   90.00
_cell.angle_gamma   90.00
#
_symmetry.space_group_name_H-M   'P 1'
#
loop_
_entity.id
_entity.type
_entity.pdbx_description
1 polymer ?
#
loop_
_entity_poly.entity_id
_entity_poly.type
_entity_poly.pdbx_seq_one_letter_code
_entity_poly.pdbx_strand_id
1 'polypeptide(L)'
;IWELYEKVFNNILDENDKECFIPLKASSINKNSDVQYSDDGEESTLITGPPLESTKSTTTNEEKPDPPPSSTVSVLPPSQLIRKLRWITLGYQYHWSTKTYHFDRRFEFPQDINDLTTAVVKAIDGVGFPDGSFIHKYDVTKWKPEAGVVNYYQLKDNLMAHVDRSEINMDAPLISF
;
A
#
# COMPACT_ATOMS: atom_id res chain seq x y z
N ILE A 1 9.41 12.71 4.87
CA ILE A 1 9.60 12.31 6.30
C ILE A 1 11.05 12.03 6.60
N TRP A 2 11.66 11.10 5.87
CA TRP A 2 13.03 10.66 6.09
C TRP A 2 14.05 11.80 6.09
N GLU A 3 14.02 12.69 5.09
CA GLU A 3 14.93 13.84 5.02
C GLU A 3 14.86 14.75 6.25
N LEU A 4 13.67 15.02 6.77
CA LEU A 4 13.51 15.83 8.00
C LEU A 4 14.03 15.06 9.22
N TYR A 5 13.74 13.76 9.30
CA TYR A 5 14.26 12.92 10.37
C TYR A 5 15.80 12.88 10.37
N GLU A 6 16.44 12.72 9.22
CA GLU A 6 17.90 12.75 9.10
C GLU A 6 18.49 14.10 9.51
N LYS A 7 17.86 15.21 9.14
CA LYS A 7 18.29 16.54 9.57
C LYS A 7 18.23 16.70 11.09
N VAL A 8 17.16 16.23 11.74
CA VAL A 8 17.06 16.22 13.21
C VAL A 8 18.12 15.33 13.83
N PHE A 9 18.26 14.09 13.33
CA PHE A 9 19.21 13.13 13.84
C PHE A 9 20.67 13.63 13.77
N ASN A 10 21.00 14.35 12.70
CA ASN A 10 22.32 14.95 12.50
C ASN A 10 22.49 16.33 13.16
N ASN A 11 21.55 16.77 14.01
CA ASN A 11 21.53 18.10 14.67
C ASN A 11 21.59 19.30 13.70
N ILE A 12 21.08 19.12 12.48
CA ILE A 12 20.95 20.18 11.46
C ILE A 12 19.67 20.99 11.68
N LEU A 13 18.61 20.35 12.20
CA LEU A 13 17.31 20.95 12.45
C LEU A 13 16.84 20.65 13.88
N ASP A 14 16.36 21.66 14.61
CA ASP A 14 15.75 21.47 15.93
C ASP A 14 14.35 20.85 15.78
N GLU A 15 14.01 19.89 16.63
CA GLU A 15 12.69 19.24 16.64
C GLU A 15 11.54 20.20 16.97
N ASN A 16 11.84 21.33 17.62
CA ASN A 16 10.87 22.38 17.95
C ASN A 16 10.71 23.43 16.84
N ASP A 17 11.54 23.37 15.79
CA ASP A 17 11.45 24.30 14.66
C ASP A 17 10.17 24.04 13.86
N LYS A 18 9.47 25.10 13.46
CA LYS A 18 8.29 25.02 12.59
C LYS A 18 8.61 24.39 11.22
N GLU A 19 9.86 24.46 10.78
CA GLU A 19 10.33 23.78 9.56
C GLU A 19 10.49 22.27 9.73
N CYS A 20 10.47 21.77 10.98
CA CYS A 20 10.60 20.37 11.35
C CYS A 20 9.26 19.63 11.41
N PHE A 21 8.27 20.06 10.64
CA PHE A 21 6.96 19.44 10.64
C PHE A 21 6.50 19.10 9.22
N ILE A 22 5.82 17.96 9.10
CA ILE A 22 5.18 17.56 7.85
C ILE A 22 3.77 18.15 7.84
N PRO A 23 3.40 18.93 6.81
CA PRO A 23 2.06 19.48 6.73
C PRO A 23 1.03 18.35 6.64
N LEU A 24 -0.11 18.55 7.30
CA LEU A 24 -1.26 17.65 7.15
C LEU A 24 -1.68 17.62 5.67
N LYS A 25 -2.13 16.46 5.20
CA LYS A 25 -2.67 16.32 3.84
C LYS A 25 -3.73 17.40 3.65
N ALA A 26 -3.55 18.30 2.69
CA ALA A 26 -4.52 19.34 2.42
C ALA A 26 -5.71 18.74 1.66
N SER A 27 -6.93 18.98 2.12
CA SER A 27 -8.12 18.73 1.31
C SER A 27 -8.04 19.65 0.09
N SER A 28 -7.93 19.10 -1.11
CA SER A 28 -8.26 19.86 -2.31
C SER A 28 -9.77 20.12 -2.26
N ILE A 29 -10.19 21.26 -1.71
CA ILE A 29 -11.61 21.66 -1.73
C ILE A 29 -11.96 21.99 -3.18
N ASN A 30 -12.37 20.98 -3.95
CA ASN A 30 -13.26 21.23 -5.06
C ASN A 30 -14.61 21.61 -4.45
N LYS A 31 -14.91 22.90 -4.48
CA LYS A 31 -16.24 23.44 -4.19
C LYS A 31 -17.20 22.87 -5.23
N ASN A 32 -17.79 21.70 -4.99
CA ASN A 32 -19.07 21.20 -5.53
C ASN A 32 -19.20 19.69 -5.32
N SER A 33 -19.51 19.25 -4.09
CA SER A 33 -20.28 18.03 -3.84
C SER A 33 -20.53 17.91 -2.34
N ASP A 34 -21.71 18.36 -1.88
CA ASP A 34 -22.25 17.97 -0.59
C ASP A 34 -22.57 16.47 -0.64
N VAL A 35 -21.70 15.65 -0.08
CA VAL A 35 -22.01 14.25 0.23
C VAL A 35 -21.84 14.09 1.74
N GLN A 36 -22.97 13.99 2.45
CA GLN A 36 -22.98 13.65 3.86
C GLN A 36 -22.59 12.18 4.03
N TYR A 37 -21.62 11.93 4.90
CA TYR A 37 -21.27 10.59 5.35
C TYR A 37 -22.03 10.29 6.65
N SER A 38 -22.74 9.16 6.70
CA SER A 38 -23.24 8.59 7.95
C SER A 38 -22.10 7.83 8.63
N ASP A 39 -21.78 8.27 9.85
CA ASP A 39 -20.90 7.61 10.80
C ASP A 39 -21.69 6.49 11.47
N ASP A 40 -21.72 5.30 10.87
CA ASP A 40 -22.26 4.11 11.53
C ASP A 40 -21.13 3.38 12.24
N GLY A 41 -20.74 3.94 13.38
CA GLY A 41 -20.08 3.19 14.43
C GLY A 41 -21.10 2.29 15.12
N GLU A 42 -21.14 1.01 14.77
CA GLU A 42 -21.73 0.00 15.65
C GLU A 42 -20.88 -1.27 15.75
N GLU A 43 -21.05 -1.85 16.93
CA GLU A 43 -20.23 -2.77 17.68
C GLU A 43 -20.37 -4.22 17.18
N SER A 44 -19.34 -5.02 17.44
CA SER A 44 -19.23 -6.44 17.07
C SER A 44 -20.47 -7.28 17.41
N THR A 45 -21.05 -7.97 16.42
CA THR A 45 -21.69 -9.28 16.63
C THR A 45 -21.42 -10.25 15.47
N LEU A 46 -20.97 -11.46 15.83
CA LEU A 46 -20.71 -12.60 14.95
C LEU A 46 -22.01 -13.14 14.33
N ILE A 47 -22.16 -13.10 13.01
CA ILE A 47 -23.15 -13.92 12.28
C ILE A 47 -22.48 -14.54 11.05
N THR A 48 -22.45 -15.87 11.01
CA THR A 48 -22.03 -16.70 9.89
C THR A 48 -23.04 -16.62 8.74
N GLY A 49 -22.61 -16.14 7.57
CA GLY A 49 -23.36 -16.13 6.31
C GLY A 49 -22.61 -16.86 5.19
N PRO A 50 -23.31 -17.40 4.17
CA PRO A 50 -22.72 -18.31 3.16
C PRO A 50 -21.79 -17.59 2.17
N PRO A 51 -20.96 -18.31 1.40
CA PRO A 51 -19.98 -17.70 0.51
C PRO A 51 -20.67 -16.93 -0.62
N LEU A 52 -20.36 -15.64 -0.75
CA LEU A 52 -20.91 -14.80 -1.80
C LEU A 52 -20.20 -15.07 -3.13
N GLU A 53 -20.99 -15.42 -4.15
CA GLU A 53 -20.58 -15.69 -5.52
C GLU A 53 -19.84 -14.53 -6.20
N SER A 54 -18.98 -14.90 -7.14
CA SER A 54 -18.17 -14.05 -8.02
C SER A 54 -18.95 -12.88 -8.62
N THR A 55 -18.68 -11.67 -8.16
CA THR A 55 -19.17 -10.45 -8.81
C THR A 55 -18.21 -10.07 -9.93
N LYS A 56 -18.67 -10.15 -11.18
CA LYS A 56 -17.95 -9.67 -12.37
C LYS A 56 -17.64 -8.17 -12.22
N SER A 57 -16.38 -7.79 -12.36
CA SER A 57 -15.94 -6.39 -12.37
C SER A 57 -16.32 -5.72 -13.68
N THR A 58 -17.43 -4.98 -13.67
CA THR A 58 -17.71 -3.97 -14.70
C THR A 58 -16.71 -2.83 -14.55
N THR A 59 -15.94 -2.58 -15.59
CA THR A 59 -14.98 -1.47 -15.70
C THR A 59 -15.74 -0.14 -15.77
N THR A 60 -16.04 0.48 -14.62
CA THR A 60 -16.48 1.88 -14.56
C THR A 60 -15.27 2.76 -14.27
N ASN A 61 -14.90 3.59 -15.26
CA ASN A 61 -13.88 4.66 -15.19
C ASN A 61 -14.35 5.84 -14.31
N GLU A 62 -14.82 5.58 -13.10
CA GLU A 62 -15.09 6.65 -12.15
C GLU A 62 -13.83 6.88 -11.31
N GLU A 63 -13.28 8.10 -11.39
CA GLU A 63 -12.20 8.54 -10.51
C GLU A 63 -12.67 8.46 -9.07
N LYS A 64 -12.08 7.54 -8.31
CA LYS A 64 -12.41 7.33 -6.90
C LYS A 64 -11.70 8.41 -6.08
N PRO A 65 -12.42 9.30 -5.37
CA PRO A 65 -11.80 10.36 -4.62
C PRO A 65 -11.09 9.80 -3.38
N ASP A 66 -9.95 10.39 -3.04
CA ASP A 66 -9.25 10.09 -1.81
C ASP A 66 -10.11 10.50 -0.60
N PRO A 67 -10.04 9.77 0.53
CA PRO A 67 -10.69 10.20 1.76
C PRO A 67 -10.13 11.56 2.22
N PRO A 68 -10.98 12.42 2.82
CA PRO A 68 -10.52 13.70 3.33
C PRO A 68 -9.57 13.50 4.52
N PRO A 69 -8.60 14.42 4.73
CA PRO A 69 -7.77 14.44 5.92
C PRO A 69 -8.62 14.60 7.18
N SER A 70 -8.21 13.93 8.25
CA SER A 70 -8.83 14.11 9.56
C SER A 70 -8.49 15.48 10.16
N SER A 71 -9.51 16.23 10.58
CA SER A 71 -9.37 17.55 11.22
C SER A 71 -8.90 17.48 12.68
N THR A 72 -8.85 16.28 13.27
CA THR A 72 -8.46 16.08 14.69
C THR A 72 -7.01 15.64 14.87
N VAL A 73 -6.27 15.40 13.77
CA VAL A 73 -4.88 14.95 13.84
C VAL A 73 -3.96 16.13 14.14
N SER A 74 -3.24 16.05 15.26
CA SER A 74 -2.19 17.02 15.59
C SER A 74 -1.00 16.89 14.64
N VAL A 75 -0.32 18.02 14.40
CA VAL A 75 0.96 18.02 13.69
C VAL A 75 2.01 17.37 14.60
N LEU A 76 2.78 16.43 14.07
CA LEU A 76 3.76 15.65 14.82
C LEU A 76 5.16 15.81 14.20
N PRO A 77 6.22 15.75 15.02
CA PRO A 77 7.58 15.79 14.49
C PRO A 77 7.92 14.48 13.74
N PRO A 78 8.90 14.50 12.81
CA PRO A 78 9.33 13.34 12.02
C PRO A 78 9.68 12.12 12.85
N SER A 79 10.31 12.31 14.03
CA SER A 79 10.67 11.26 14.97
C SER A 79 9.46 10.43 15.45
N GLN A 80 8.32 11.11 15.65
CA GLN A 80 7.06 10.51 16.05
C GLN A 80 6.30 9.96 14.85
N LEU A 81 6.35 10.63 13.70
CA LEU A 81 5.69 10.18 12.48
C LEU A 81 6.29 8.89 11.94
N ILE A 82 7.62 8.73 11.97
CA ILE A 82 8.27 7.47 11.58
C ILE A 82 7.72 6.30 12.41
N ARG A 83 7.53 6.49 13.72
CA ARG A 83 6.96 5.44 14.59
C ARG A 83 5.48 5.15 14.27
N LYS A 84 4.77 6.10 13.67
CA LYS A 84 3.35 5.97 13.27
C LYS A 84 3.18 5.48 11.83
N LEU A 85 4.25 5.39 11.04
CA LEU A 85 4.18 4.81 9.70
C LEU A 85 3.78 3.33 9.80
N ARG A 86 2.84 2.91 8.95
CA ARG A 86 2.30 1.54 8.93
C ARG A 86 2.46 0.88 7.59
N TRP A 87 2.30 1.63 6.51
CA TRP A 87 2.57 1.14 5.17
C TRP A 87 2.93 2.29 4.24
N ILE A 88 3.63 1.95 3.15
CA ILE A 88 3.78 2.80 1.95
C ILE A 88 3.52 1.95 0.71
N THR A 89 3.12 2.60 -0.36
CA THR A 89 2.87 2.00 -1.68
C THR A 89 3.93 2.45 -2.68
N LEU A 90 4.40 1.52 -3.52
CA LEU A 90 5.37 1.75 -4.59
C LEU A 90 4.68 1.53 -5.94
N GLY A 91 5.00 2.35 -6.95
CA GLY A 91 4.42 2.21 -8.28
C GLY A 91 2.91 2.54 -8.32
N TYR A 92 2.10 1.63 -8.86
CA TYR A 92 0.64 1.78 -8.90
C TYR A 92 0.06 1.85 -7.50
N GLN A 93 -0.79 2.86 -7.29
CA GLN A 93 -1.36 3.14 -5.97
C GLN A 93 -2.59 2.27 -5.71
N TYR A 94 -2.59 1.61 -4.56
CA TYR A 94 -3.69 0.74 -4.15
C TYR A 94 -4.82 1.53 -3.50
N HIS A 95 -6.03 1.36 -4.00
CA HIS A 95 -7.23 1.93 -3.41
C HIS A 95 -7.82 0.96 -2.38
N TRP A 96 -7.65 1.26 -1.10
CA TRP A 96 -8.07 0.39 0.01
C TRP A 96 -9.57 0.09 0.04
N SER A 97 -10.44 1.09 -0.14
CA SER A 97 -11.90 0.87 -0.04
C SER A 97 -12.44 -0.04 -1.13
N THR A 98 -11.96 0.10 -2.37
CA THR A 98 -12.42 -0.71 -3.49
C THR A 98 -11.55 -1.91 -3.81
N LYS A 99 -10.41 -2.05 -3.12
CA LYS A 99 -9.45 -3.14 -3.32
C LYS A 99 -8.96 -3.26 -4.77
N THR A 100 -8.60 -2.14 -5.40
CA THR A 100 -8.15 -2.07 -6.80
C THR A 100 -7.00 -1.09 -6.96
N TYR A 101 -6.20 -1.22 -8.01
CA TYR A 101 -5.16 -0.23 -8.34
C TYR A 101 -5.71 0.96 -9.14
N HIS A 102 -5.10 2.13 -8.92
CA HIS A 102 -5.20 3.30 -9.79
C HIS A 102 -4.20 3.17 -10.93
N PHE A 103 -4.69 3.00 -12.16
CA PHE A 103 -3.83 2.94 -13.35
C PHE A 103 -3.49 4.31 -13.92
N ASP A 104 -4.28 5.32 -13.58
CA ASP A 104 -4.12 6.74 -13.90
C ASP A 104 -3.03 7.41 -13.06
N ARG A 105 -2.80 6.92 -11.84
CA ARG A 105 -1.80 7.46 -10.90
C ARG A 105 -0.59 6.53 -10.80
N ARG A 106 0.39 6.75 -11.71
CA ARG A 106 1.64 5.99 -11.73
C ARG A 106 2.78 6.80 -11.14
N PHE A 107 3.34 6.32 -10.04
CA PHE A 107 4.68 6.72 -9.61
C PHE A 107 5.71 5.80 -10.24
N GLU A 108 6.92 6.29 -10.45
CA GLU A 108 8.02 5.43 -10.89
C GLU A 108 8.30 4.37 -9.83
N PHE A 109 8.47 3.12 -10.27
CA PHE A 109 8.83 2.04 -9.36
C PHE A 109 10.33 2.10 -9.07
N PRO A 110 10.78 2.01 -7.79
CA PRO A 110 12.19 2.13 -7.46
C PRO A 110 13.07 1.10 -8.18
N GLN A 111 14.12 1.57 -8.85
CA GLN A 111 14.96 0.75 -9.72
C GLN A 111 15.73 -0.33 -8.94
N ASP A 112 16.20 -0.01 -7.74
CA ASP A 112 16.89 -0.92 -6.83
C ASP A 112 16.00 -2.10 -6.41
N ILE A 113 14.74 -1.83 -6.05
CA ILE A 113 13.76 -2.86 -5.72
C ILE A 113 13.38 -3.67 -6.96
N ASN A 114 13.29 -3.02 -8.13
CA ASN A 114 13.10 -3.72 -9.40
C ASN A 114 14.22 -4.72 -9.69
N ASP A 115 15.47 -4.30 -9.54
CA ASP A 115 16.63 -5.14 -9.81
C ASP A 115 16.70 -6.32 -8.83
N LEU A 116 16.44 -6.06 -7.55
CA LEU A 116 16.40 -7.08 -6.50
C LEU A 116 15.33 -8.13 -6.77
N THR A 117 14.08 -7.71 -7.00
CA THR A 117 12.97 -8.65 -7.25
C THR A 117 13.17 -9.42 -8.55
N THR A 118 13.71 -8.77 -9.59
CA THR A 118 14.07 -9.45 -10.85
C THR A 118 15.14 -10.51 -10.64
N ALA A 119 16.14 -10.24 -9.79
CA ALA A 119 17.16 -11.23 -9.44
C ALA A 119 16.55 -12.43 -8.70
N VAL A 120 15.60 -12.20 -7.78
CA VAL A 120 14.87 -13.29 -7.11
C VAL A 120 14.10 -14.14 -8.11
N VAL A 121 13.32 -13.53 -9.01
CA VAL A 121 12.52 -14.25 -10.02
C VAL A 121 13.40 -15.09 -10.95
N LYS A 122 14.58 -14.59 -11.32
CA LYS A 122 15.60 -15.35 -12.07
C LYS A 122 16.13 -16.55 -11.27
N ALA A 123 16.41 -16.35 -9.99
CA ALA A 123 17.02 -17.37 -9.14
C ALA A 123 16.07 -18.54 -8.83
N ILE A 124 14.77 -18.28 -8.79
CA ILE A 124 13.73 -19.30 -8.52
C ILE A 124 13.20 -19.98 -9.79
N ASP A 125 13.67 -19.61 -10.99
CA ASP A 125 13.24 -20.26 -12.22
C ASP A 125 13.66 -21.74 -12.24
N GLY A 126 12.71 -22.63 -12.48
CA GLY A 126 12.93 -24.08 -12.43
C GLY A 126 13.02 -24.68 -11.02
N VAL A 127 12.91 -23.87 -9.96
CA VAL A 127 12.84 -24.37 -8.58
C VAL A 127 11.47 -24.97 -8.30
N GLY A 128 11.43 -26.15 -7.71
CA GLY A 128 10.19 -26.89 -7.50
C GLY A 128 10.30 -27.93 -6.40
N PHE A 129 9.19 -28.63 -6.14
CA PHE A 129 9.19 -29.74 -5.20
C PHE A 129 9.97 -30.94 -5.78
N PRO A 130 10.65 -31.74 -4.92
CA PRO A 130 11.44 -32.88 -5.38
C PRO A 130 10.64 -33.94 -6.14
N ASP A 131 9.34 -34.02 -5.90
CA ASP A 131 8.40 -34.94 -6.56
C ASP A 131 7.90 -34.44 -7.91
N GLY A 132 8.28 -33.22 -8.31
CA GLY A 132 7.86 -32.58 -9.56
C GLY A 132 6.41 -32.09 -9.57
N SER A 133 5.70 -32.12 -8.45
CA SER A 133 4.29 -31.67 -8.37
C SER A 133 4.12 -30.16 -8.58
N PHE A 134 5.17 -29.39 -8.32
CA PHE A 134 5.25 -27.97 -8.61
C PHE A 134 6.65 -27.62 -9.09
N ILE A 135 6.74 -26.82 -10.14
CA ILE A 135 7.96 -26.17 -10.60
C ILE A 135 7.58 -24.72 -10.90
N HIS A 136 8.26 -23.78 -10.26
CA HIS A 136 8.12 -22.38 -10.57
C HIS A 136 8.65 -22.13 -11.98
N LYS A 137 7.75 -21.76 -12.88
CA LYS A 137 8.05 -21.48 -14.28
C LYS A 137 7.30 -20.23 -14.70
N TYR A 138 7.93 -19.09 -14.49
CA TYR A 138 7.45 -17.81 -14.98
C TYR A 138 8.46 -17.26 -15.97
N ASP A 139 7.97 -16.74 -17.10
CA ASP A 139 8.84 -16.13 -18.10
C ASP A 139 9.45 -14.84 -17.53
N VAL A 140 10.70 -14.94 -17.11
CA VAL A 140 11.46 -13.83 -16.52
C VAL A 140 11.47 -12.59 -17.43
N THR A 141 11.40 -12.77 -18.75
CA THR A 141 11.40 -11.62 -19.68
C THR A 141 10.11 -10.79 -19.60
N LYS A 142 9.04 -11.37 -19.05
CA LYS A 142 7.76 -10.71 -18.75
C LYS A 142 7.67 -10.22 -17.31
N TRP A 143 8.68 -10.47 -16.49
CA TRP A 143 8.68 -9.98 -15.12
C TRP A 143 8.90 -8.47 -15.10
N LYS A 144 8.00 -7.77 -14.42
CA LYS A 144 8.15 -6.36 -14.11
C LYS A 144 7.35 -6.06 -12.84
N PRO A 145 7.99 -5.63 -11.75
CA PRO A 145 7.27 -5.13 -10.59
C PRO A 145 6.66 -3.78 -10.93
N GLU A 146 5.34 -3.65 -10.75
CA GLU A 146 4.61 -2.43 -11.06
C GLU A 146 3.88 -1.85 -9.85
N ALA A 147 3.66 -2.65 -8.82
CA ALA A 147 3.06 -2.26 -7.56
C ALA A 147 3.79 -2.95 -6.41
N GLY A 148 3.89 -2.28 -5.27
CA GLY A 148 4.48 -2.84 -4.06
C GLY A 148 3.90 -2.21 -2.81
N VAL A 149 3.90 -2.95 -1.71
CA VAL A 149 3.50 -2.46 -0.40
C VAL A 149 4.62 -2.78 0.59
N VAL A 150 5.13 -1.76 1.26
CA VAL A 150 6.06 -1.95 2.39
C VAL A 150 5.25 -1.78 3.65
N ASN A 151 5.14 -2.84 4.45
CA ASN A 151 4.44 -2.84 5.73
C ASN A 151 5.44 -2.66 6.87
N TYR A 152 5.14 -1.77 7.81
CA TYR A 152 5.93 -1.49 9.01
C TYR A 152 5.18 -2.03 10.24
N TYR A 153 5.77 -3.03 10.88
CA TYR A 153 5.19 -3.69 12.06
C TYR A 153 5.93 -3.28 13.33
N GLN A 154 5.17 -2.94 14.37
CA GLN A 154 5.63 -2.86 15.75
C GLN A 154 5.42 -4.20 16.47
N LEU A 155 5.98 -4.33 17.68
CA LEU A 155 5.93 -5.56 18.48
C LEU A 155 4.52 -6.13 18.74
N LYS A 156 3.48 -5.30 18.65
CA LYS A 156 2.09 -5.70 18.90
C LYS A 156 1.23 -5.74 17.64
N ASP A 157 1.81 -5.43 16.48
CA ASP A 157 1.08 -5.39 15.22
C ASP A 157 0.91 -6.81 14.69
N ASN A 158 -0.27 -7.09 14.13
CA ASN A 158 -0.58 -8.38 13.50
C ASN A 158 -1.22 -8.11 12.13
N LEU A 159 -0.94 -8.99 11.17
CA LEU A 159 -1.63 -9.01 9.89
C LEU A 159 -2.67 -10.13 9.90
N MET A 160 -3.93 -9.80 9.68
CA MET A 160 -5.01 -10.79 9.63
C MET A 160 -4.91 -11.66 8.38
N ALA A 161 -5.48 -12.87 8.45
CA ALA A 161 -5.57 -13.75 7.30
C ALA A 161 -6.32 -13.06 6.15
N HIS A 162 -5.70 -13.04 4.98
CA HIS A 162 -6.27 -12.49 3.74
C HIS A 162 -5.68 -13.23 2.54
N VAL A 163 -6.20 -12.91 1.36
CA VAL A 163 -5.71 -13.41 0.08
C VAL A 163 -5.55 -12.21 -0.85
N ASP A 164 -4.40 -12.11 -1.51
CA ASP A 164 -4.14 -11.10 -2.53
C ASP A 164 -4.84 -11.50 -3.84
N ARG A 165 -5.75 -10.65 -4.31
CA ARG A 165 -6.63 -10.89 -5.48
C ARG A 165 -6.82 -9.64 -6.33
N SER A 166 -6.01 -8.63 -6.11
CA SER A 166 -6.21 -7.30 -6.69
C SER A 166 -5.48 -7.15 -8.02
N GLU A 167 -4.54 -8.05 -8.27
CA GLU A 167 -3.70 -8.14 -9.46
C GLU A 167 -4.52 -8.68 -10.63
N ILE A 168 -4.32 -8.09 -11.81
CA ILE A 168 -4.92 -8.60 -13.06
C ILE A 168 -4.21 -9.89 -13.50
N ASN A 169 -2.89 -9.94 -13.32
CA ASN A 169 -2.07 -11.09 -13.65
C ASN A 169 -1.79 -11.93 -12.40
N MET A 170 -2.53 -13.02 -12.23
CA MET A 170 -2.37 -13.96 -11.13
C MET A 170 -1.29 -15.03 -11.38
N ASP A 171 -0.69 -15.05 -12.57
CA ASP A 171 0.38 -16.00 -12.93
C ASP A 171 1.77 -15.48 -12.55
N ALA A 172 1.94 -14.16 -12.44
CA ALA A 172 3.20 -13.56 -12.02
C ALA A 172 3.47 -13.83 -10.53
N PRO A 173 4.74 -14.09 -10.14
CA PRO A 173 5.07 -14.35 -8.75
C PRO A 173 4.90 -13.09 -7.88
N LEU A 174 4.43 -13.27 -6.65
CA LEU A 174 4.46 -12.24 -5.62
C LEU A 174 5.73 -12.41 -4.77
N ILE A 175 6.52 -11.34 -4.63
CA ILE A 175 7.78 -11.37 -3.88
C ILE A 175 7.60 -10.62 -2.55
N SER A 176 7.86 -11.31 -1.44
CA SER A 176 7.89 -10.74 -0.08
C SER A 176 9.28 -10.93 0.52
N PHE A 177 9.81 -9.88 1.15
CA PHE A 177 11.07 -9.88 1.88
C PHE A 177 10.84 -9.90 3.40
#